data_AF-A0AAE0VTL8-F1
#
_entry.id   AF-A0AAE0VTL8-F1
#
_cell.length_a   1.000
_cell.length_b   1.000
_cell.length_c   1.000
_cell.angle_alpha   90.00
_cell.angle_beta   90.00
_cell.angle_gamma   90.00
#
_symmetry.space_group_name_H-M   'P 1'
#
loop_
_entity.id
_entity.type
_entity.pdbx_description
1 polymer ?
#
loop_
_entity_poly.entity_id
_entity_poly.type
_entity_poly.pdbx_seq_one_letter_code
_entity_poly.pdbx_strand_id
1 'polypeptide(L)'
;MNEPEQFKQEWHDWVGELFEPHFGITVESLLNKDTHVNEESAIQSKVHYVAPFDADAIRNVYRKVHMMTVLDEEMKTQKWRRAKGEHHSQKQTDEDAQRSGGSTLQKSKKDIDLNDSCIWNSEEISVLRQVFKAVKKQNVELSVHVRELDTRNKELEEKVSSQEMVIQKQKGELLDVKKANARLKIHCDFLQSELDLALAKCGAFEEVLKDLKLEKAEMMQEVYDNHVAMDKQRLEREVIQMKLDNLKQVALAEKLTAVESVKTKCQQKIFDLQQEVKKLTEELNKERYDHKNTQRGLKHLRQHFASLSVQDILPPNAVTKDQIGHLAY
;
A
#
# COMPACT_ATOMS: atom_id res chain seq x y z
N MET A 1 -3.77 55.67 -17.84
CA MET A 1 -3.71 56.24 -19.19
C MET A 1 -3.52 57.73 -19.01
N ASN A 2 -2.28 58.21 -19.09
CA ASN A 2 -1.97 59.63 -19.16
C ASN A 2 -1.43 59.88 -20.57
N GLU A 3 -2.04 60.81 -21.28
CA GLU A 3 -1.63 61.23 -22.62
C GLU A 3 -0.19 61.77 -22.59
N PRO A 4 0.64 61.50 -23.61
CA PRO A 4 1.94 62.13 -23.71
C PRO A 4 1.76 63.59 -24.13
N GLU A 5 2.20 64.52 -23.28
CA GLU A 5 2.35 65.93 -23.61
C GLU A 5 3.17 66.05 -24.90
N GLN A 6 2.52 66.57 -25.94
CA GLN A 6 3.17 66.92 -27.20
C GLN A 6 4.16 68.05 -26.92
N PHE A 7 5.45 67.72 -26.80
CA PHE A 7 6.53 68.69 -26.94
C PHE A 7 6.44 69.31 -28.34
N LYS A 8 5.75 70.45 -28.46
CA LYS A 8 5.94 71.37 -29.58
C LYS A 8 7.35 71.91 -29.48
N GLN A 9 8.28 71.25 -30.18
CA GLN A 9 9.61 71.80 -30.45
C GLN A 9 9.41 72.97 -31.41
N GLU A 10 9.39 74.19 -30.88
CA GLU A 10 9.58 75.39 -31.68
C GLU A 10 11.01 75.35 -32.23
N TRP A 11 11.14 75.08 -33.52
CA TRP A 11 12.41 75.16 -34.23
C TRP A 11 12.75 76.65 -34.37
N HIS A 12 13.63 77.15 -33.52
CA HIS A 12 14.25 78.46 -33.71
C HIS A 12 15.12 78.41 -34.98
N ASP A 13 14.61 79.00 -36.06
CA ASP A 13 15.30 79.07 -37.35
C ASP A 13 16.35 80.18 -37.33
N TRP A 14 17.50 79.84 -36.76
CA TRP A 14 18.68 80.71 -36.69
C TRP A 14 19.21 81.14 -38.06
N VAL A 15 18.87 80.40 -39.13
CA VAL A 15 19.24 80.77 -40.50
C VAL A 15 18.45 82.01 -40.93
N GLY A 16 17.16 82.09 -40.59
CA GLY A 16 16.32 83.26 -40.86
C GLY A 16 16.70 84.51 -40.05
N GLU A 17 17.33 84.35 -38.89
CA GLU A 17 17.82 85.47 -38.06
C GLU A 17 19.19 86.00 -38.55
N LEU A 18 20.05 85.14 -39.09
CA LEU A 18 21.35 85.53 -39.65
C LEU A 18 21.22 86.15 -41.04
N PHE A 19 20.32 85.59 -41.83
CA PHE A 19 20.01 86.04 -43.16
C PHE A 19 18.58 86.55 -43.15
N GLU A 20 18.36 87.69 -42.48
CA GLU A 20 17.12 88.44 -42.72
C GLU A 20 16.98 88.59 -44.24
N PRO A 21 15.80 88.34 -44.83
CA PRO A 21 15.64 88.49 -46.27
C PRO A 21 15.90 89.94 -46.69
N HIS A 22 17.14 90.26 -47.06
CA HIS A 22 17.53 91.59 -47.58
C HIS A 22 17.06 91.79 -49.03
N PHE A 23 16.19 90.90 -49.53
CA PHE A 23 15.41 91.16 -50.72
C PHE A 23 14.33 92.18 -50.36
N GLY A 24 14.60 93.45 -50.65
CA GLY A 24 13.59 94.50 -50.84
C GLY A 24 12.72 94.21 -52.07
N ILE A 25 12.12 93.02 -52.11
CA ILE A 25 11.19 92.55 -53.11
C ILE A 25 9.89 92.33 -52.37
N THR A 26 9.10 93.38 -52.25
CA THR A 26 7.66 93.26 -51.98
C THR A 26 7.05 92.33 -53.03
N VAL A 27 5.99 91.59 -52.68
CA VAL A 27 5.24 90.70 -53.59
C VAL A 27 4.80 91.43 -54.88
N GLU A 28 4.70 92.76 -54.83
CA GLU A 28 4.40 93.65 -55.96
C GLU A 28 5.57 93.82 -56.96
N SER A 29 6.82 93.56 -56.55
CA SER A 29 8.02 93.59 -57.41
C SER A 29 8.25 92.27 -58.16
N LEU A 30 7.74 91.13 -57.66
CA LEU A 30 7.78 89.83 -58.35
C LEU A 30 6.72 89.67 -59.46
N LEU A 31 5.78 90.60 -59.56
CA LEU A 31 4.70 90.58 -60.56
C LEU A 31 4.97 91.47 -61.78
N ASN A 32 6.02 92.31 -61.76
CA ASN A 32 6.44 93.07 -62.93
C ASN A 32 7.58 92.36 -63.66
N LYS A 33 7.20 91.67 -64.73
CA LYS A 33 8.09 91.12 -65.75
C LYS A 33 8.99 92.23 -66.32
N ASP A 34 10.29 92.01 -66.27
CA ASP A 34 11.17 91.89 -67.45
C ASP A 34 12.62 92.01 -67.01
N THR A 35 13.35 90.89 -66.97
CA THR A 35 14.61 90.69 -67.71
C THR A 35 15.26 89.35 -67.33
N HIS A 36 15.72 88.68 -68.38
CA HIS A 36 16.46 87.42 -68.40
C HIS A 36 17.64 87.36 -67.41
N VAL A 37 17.89 86.15 -66.87
CA VAL A 37 19.17 85.41 -66.74
C VAL A 37 18.85 84.20 -65.85
N ASN A 38 18.52 83.03 -66.41
CA ASN A 38 19.45 81.96 -66.80
C ASN A 38 20.47 81.63 -65.70
N GLU A 39 20.20 80.61 -64.86
CA GLU A 39 21.04 79.41 -64.79
C GLU A 39 20.55 78.42 -63.72
N GLU A 40 20.54 77.17 -64.16
CA GLU A 40 20.29 75.95 -63.43
C GLU A 40 21.35 75.69 -62.37
N SER A 41 20.95 75.18 -61.21
CA SER A 41 21.80 74.35 -60.36
C SER A 41 20.94 73.48 -59.45
N ALA A 42 20.22 72.54 -60.09
CA ALA A 42 19.67 71.40 -59.38
C ALA A 42 20.84 70.55 -58.86
N ILE A 43 21.13 70.66 -57.56
CA ILE A 43 22.06 69.78 -56.85
C ILE A 43 21.45 68.38 -56.86
N GLN A 44 21.81 67.58 -57.87
CA GLN A 44 21.52 66.15 -57.90
C GLN A 44 22.33 65.48 -56.79
N SER A 45 21.68 65.17 -55.68
CA SER A 45 22.23 64.31 -54.64
C SER A 45 22.48 62.91 -55.23
N LYS A 46 23.74 62.58 -55.50
CA LYS A 46 24.21 61.21 -55.78
C LYS A 46 24.10 60.36 -54.51
N VAL A 47 22.88 59.96 -54.16
CA VAL A 47 22.67 58.80 -53.29
C VAL A 47 22.62 57.60 -54.21
N HIS A 48 23.74 56.88 -54.32
CA HIS A 48 23.74 55.58 -55.00
C HIS A 48 22.84 54.63 -54.20
N TYR A 49 21.68 54.29 -54.78
CA TYR A 49 20.85 53.18 -54.31
C TYR A 49 21.66 51.89 -54.45
N VAL A 50 22.11 51.33 -53.34
CA VAL A 50 22.75 50.01 -53.30
C VAL A 50 21.63 48.98 -53.28
N ALA A 51 21.55 48.17 -54.33
CA ALA A 51 20.56 47.11 -54.45
C ALA A 51 20.75 46.06 -53.32
N PRO A 52 19.68 45.42 -52.82
CA PRO A 52 19.71 44.66 -51.55
C PRO A 52 20.55 43.36 -51.55
N PHE A 53 21.25 43.03 -52.64
CA PHE A 53 21.96 41.75 -52.81
C PHE A 53 23.22 41.85 -53.67
N ASP A 54 24.04 42.88 -53.49
CA ASP A 54 25.38 42.90 -54.08
C ASP A 54 26.38 42.14 -53.17
N ALA A 55 26.80 40.96 -53.61
CA ALA A 55 27.64 40.05 -52.84
C ALA A 55 29.01 40.66 -52.49
N ASP A 56 29.53 41.57 -53.33
CA ASP A 56 30.79 42.25 -53.07
C ASP A 56 30.65 43.42 -52.09
N ALA A 57 29.48 44.08 -52.05
CA ALA A 57 29.18 45.08 -51.03
C ALA A 57 29.04 44.44 -49.64
N ILE A 58 28.36 43.29 -49.55
CA ILE A 58 28.25 42.51 -48.30
C ILE A 58 29.63 42.02 -47.85
N ARG A 59 30.45 41.51 -48.77
CA ARG A 59 31.84 41.08 -48.47
C ARG A 59 32.70 42.23 -47.97
N ASN A 60 32.55 43.43 -48.52
CA ASN A 60 33.27 44.62 -48.06
C ASN A 60 32.82 45.10 -46.68
N VAL A 61 31.52 45.02 -46.37
CA VAL A 61 31.00 45.29 -45.02
C VAL A 61 31.55 44.28 -44.02
N TYR A 62 31.51 42.98 -44.33
CA TYR A 62 32.08 41.94 -43.47
C TYR A 62 33.59 42.10 -43.27
N ARG A 63 34.34 42.43 -44.32
CA ARG A 63 35.79 42.68 -44.23
C ARG A 63 36.07 43.93 -43.37
N LYS A 64 35.27 44.98 -43.49
CA LYS A 64 35.40 46.21 -42.70
C LYS A 64 35.05 45.99 -41.23
N VAL A 65 34.00 45.22 -40.95
CA VAL A 65 33.61 44.81 -39.58
C VAL A 65 34.68 43.90 -38.97
N HIS A 66 35.22 42.95 -39.73
CA HIS A 66 36.30 42.07 -39.29
C HIS A 66 37.58 42.84 -38.97
N MET A 67 37.98 43.79 -39.82
CA MET A 67 39.11 44.68 -39.51
C MET A 67 38.85 45.54 -38.26
N MET A 68 37.62 46.00 -38.06
CA MET A 68 37.27 46.80 -36.89
C MET A 68 37.27 45.98 -35.60
N THR A 69 36.90 44.69 -35.67
CA THR A 69 37.01 43.76 -34.53
C THR A 69 38.45 43.40 -34.23
N VAL A 70 39.29 43.17 -35.25
CA VAL A 70 40.72 42.90 -35.08
C VAL A 70 41.44 44.12 -34.47
N LEU A 71 41.13 45.34 -34.94
CA LEU A 71 41.70 46.56 -34.36
C LEU A 71 41.23 46.82 -32.91
N ASP A 72 39.98 46.45 -32.57
CA ASP A 72 39.47 46.56 -31.20
C ASP A 72 40.09 45.51 -30.26
N GLU A 73 40.36 44.30 -30.75
CA GLU A 73 41.12 43.25 -30.06
C GLU A 73 42.60 43.67 -29.86
N GLU A 74 43.23 44.29 -30.86
CA GLU A 74 44.59 44.84 -30.76
C GLU A 74 44.65 46.02 -29.77
N MET A 75 43.65 46.91 -29.75
CA MET A 75 43.56 47.98 -28.75
C MET A 75 43.32 47.45 -27.33
N LYS A 76 42.53 46.38 -27.17
CA LYS A 76 42.32 45.71 -25.89
C LYS A 76 43.60 45.03 -25.41
N THR A 77 44.31 44.31 -26.27
CA THR A 77 45.59 43.67 -25.92
C THR A 77 46.68 44.69 -25.62
N GLN A 78 46.72 45.83 -26.32
CA GLN A 78 47.66 46.92 -26.03
C GLN A 78 47.33 47.63 -24.70
N LYS A 79 46.04 47.80 -24.36
CA LYS A 79 45.62 48.27 -23.03
C LYS A 79 45.97 47.28 -21.92
N TRP A 80 45.82 45.97 -22.16
CA TRP A 80 46.24 44.92 -21.21
C TRP A 80 47.75 44.88 -21.00
N ARG A 81 48.56 45.06 -22.06
CA ARG A 81 50.03 45.16 -21.96
C ARG A 81 50.52 46.44 -21.27
N ARG A 82 49.74 47.52 -21.28
CA ARG A 82 50.02 48.75 -20.50
C ARG A 82 49.58 48.65 -19.04
N ALA A 83 48.54 47.84 -18.74
CA ALA A 83 48.02 47.64 -17.39
C ALA A 83 48.81 46.60 -16.58
N LYS A 84 49.39 45.58 -17.23
CA LYS A 84 50.40 44.70 -16.63
C LYS A 84 51.78 45.25 -16.98
N GLY A 85 52.41 45.97 -16.05
CA GLY A 85 53.76 46.51 -16.24
C GLY A 85 54.84 45.42 -16.45
N GLU A 86 54.92 44.87 -17.66
CA GLU A 86 56.03 44.03 -18.11
C GLU A 86 57.06 44.92 -18.80
N HIS A 87 58.02 45.38 -18.01
CA HIS A 87 59.32 45.85 -18.50
C HIS A 87 60.03 44.67 -19.18
N HIS A 88 60.04 44.66 -20.52
CA HIS A 88 61.12 43.99 -21.25
C HIS A 88 62.16 45.05 -21.62
N SER A 89 63.20 45.05 -20.79
CA SER A 89 64.45 45.75 -20.99
C SER A 89 65.19 45.11 -22.16
N GLN A 90 65.52 45.89 -23.19
CA GLN A 90 66.71 45.60 -23.99
C GLN A 90 67.43 46.91 -24.31
N LYS A 91 68.61 47.01 -23.68
CA LYS A 91 69.61 48.07 -23.75
C LYS A 91 70.12 48.31 -25.17
N GLN A 92 70.45 49.58 -25.45
CA GLN A 92 71.67 50.06 -26.12
C GLN A 92 71.75 51.59 -25.78
N THR A 93 72.68 52.07 -24.95
CA THR A 93 74.07 52.54 -25.27
C THR A 93 74.03 53.56 -26.43
N ASP A 94 74.58 54.77 -26.39
CA ASP A 94 75.66 55.38 -25.60
C ASP A 94 75.55 56.92 -25.60
N GLU A 95 76.32 57.47 -24.68
CA GLU A 95 76.99 58.78 -24.53
C GLU A 95 76.90 59.87 -25.62
N ASP A 96 77.01 61.10 -25.09
CA ASP A 96 77.64 62.31 -25.66
C ASP A 96 77.11 62.92 -26.96
N ALA A 97 76.58 64.14 -26.84
CA ALA A 97 77.22 65.31 -27.47
C ALA A 97 76.48 66.61 -27.19
N GLN A 98 77.28 67.57 -26.74
CA GLN A 98 77.01 69.00 -26.74
C GLN A 98 76.57 69.55 -28.10
N ARG A 99 75.81 70.66 -27.99
CA ARG A 99 75.84 71.86 -28.83
C ARG A 99 75.18 71.84 -30.22
N SER A 100 74.51 72.98 -30.43
CA SER A 100 73.91 73.53 -31.65
C SER A 100 72.52 72.98 -31.92
N GLY A 101 71.49 73.78 -32.17
CA GLY A 101 71.46 75.18 -32.54
C GLY A 101 70.23 75.36 -33.41
N GLY A 102 69.47 76.44 -33.18
CA GLY A 102 68.30 76.78 -33.98
C GLY A 102 67.04 76.02 -33.53
N SER A 103 65.88 76.62 -33.39
CA SER A 103 65.45 77.95 -33.78
C SER A 103 64.31 78.30 -32.85
N THR A 104 64.47 79.41 -32.13
CA THR A 104 63.38 80.18 -31.56
C THR A 104 62.44 80.51 -32.71
N LEU A 105 61.44 79.66 -32.94
CA LEU A 105 60.28 79.99 -33.76
C LEU A 105 59.52 81.08 -32.99
N GLN A 106 60.00 82.30 -33.16
CA GLN A 106 59.18 83.50 -33.21
C GLN A 106 58.02 83.19 -34.15
N LYS A 107 56.93 82.63 -33.60
CA LYS A 107 55.60 82.86 -34.16
C LYS A 107 55.41 84.36 -34.00
N SER A 108 55.77 85.06 -35.07
CA SER A 108 55.24 86.37 -35.38
C SER A 108 53.74 86.30 -35.08
N LYS A 109 53.36 86.91 -33.97
CA LYS A 109 52.03 87.47 -33.83
C LYS A 109 51.94 88.50 -34.96
N LYS A 110 51.58 88.04 -36.16
CA LYS A 110 50.70 88.84 -36.97
C LYS A 110 49.47 88.98 -36.08
N ASP A 111 49.33 90.14 -35.47
CA ASP A 111 48.03 90.63 -35.07
C ASP A 111 47.21 90.61 -36.37
N ILE A 112 46.58 89.47 -36.63
CA ILE A 112 45.44 89.40 -37.51
C ILE A 112 44.40 90.15 -36.70
N ASP A 113 44.24 91.42 -37.03
CA ASP A 113 43.11 92.20 -36.58
C ASP A 113 41.86 91.45 -37.05
N LEU A 114 41.26 90.69 -36.13
CA LEU A 114 40.07 89.88 -36.40
C LEU A 114 38.86 90.74 -36.77
N ASN A 115 38.98 92.07 -36.67
CA ASN A 115 37.97 93.01 -37.12
C ASN A 115 37.98 93.20 -38.65
N ASP A 116 39.10 92.97 -39.34
CA ASP A 116 39.23 93.17 -40.80
C ASP A 116 39.22 91.87 -41.62
N SER A 117 39.20 90.70 -40.97
CA SER A 117 39.13 89.38 -41.64
C SER A 117 37.94 88.54 -41.16
N CYS A 118 36.92 89.19 -40.60
CA CYS A 118 35.65 88.54 -40.31
C CYS A 118 34.64 88.92 -41.37
N ILE A 119 34.26 87.94 -42.21
CA ILE A 119 33.16 88.10 -43.19
C ILE A 119 31.81 88.21 -42.47
N TRP A 120 31.77 87.80 -41.19
CA TRP A 120 30.59 87.83 -40.35
C TRP A 120 30.51 89.14 -39.60
N ASN A 121 29.34 89.77 -39.62
CA ASN A 121 29.09 90.96 -38.81
C ASN A 121 28.94 90.57 -37.32
N SER A 122 29.06 91.55 -36.41
CA SER A 122 29.01 91.30 -34.97
C SER A 122 27.66 90.72 -34.50
N GLU A 123 26.57 91.08 -35.19
CA GLU A 123 25.20 90.61 -34.92
C GLU A 123 25.06 89.13 -35.28
N GLU A 124 25.58 88.72 -36.43
CA GLU A 124 25.57 87.34 -36.91
C GLU A 124 26.39 86.41 -36.00
N ILE A 125 27.57 86.87 -35.58
CA ILE A 125 28.39 86.13 -34.60
C ILE A 125 27.63 85.98 -33.27
N SER A 126 26.81 86.97 -32.88
CA SER A 126 25.99 86.90 -31.67
C SER A 126 24.91 85.83 -31.79
N VAL A 127 24.18 85.80 -32.90
CA VAL A 127 23.14 84.79 -33.20
C VAL A 127 23.75 83.37 -33.21
N LEU A 128 24.86 83.17 -33.94
CA LEU A 128 25.58 81.88 -33.96
C LEU A 128 26.04 81.44 -32.56
N ARG A 129 26.54 82.37 -31.74
CA ARG A 129 26.95 82.06 -30.35
C ARG A 129 25.76 81.70 -29.48
N GLN A 130 24.62 82.36 -29.66
CA GLN A 130 23.39 82.06 -28.91
C GLN A 130 22.86 80.66 -29.26
N VAL A 131 22.81 80.33 -30.55
CA VAL A 131 22.35 79.03 -31.05
C VAL A 131 23.32 77.92 -30.65
N PHE A 132 24.63 78.15 -30.77
CA PHE A 132 25.63 77.19 -30.31
C PHE A 132 25.51 76.93 -28.80
N LYS A 133 25.26 77.97 -27.99
CA LYS A 133 24.99 77.81 -26.55
C LYS A 133 23.71 77.01 -26.30
N ALA A 134 22.63 77.28 -27.04
CA ALA A 134 21.36 76.56 -26.93
C ALA A 134 21.51 75.08 -27.31
N VAL A 135 22.13 74.77 -28.45
CA VAL A 135 22.41 73.40 -28.90
C VAL A 135 23.35 72.69 -27.93
N LYS A 136 24.39 73.37 -27.42
CA LYS A 136 25.29 72.80 -26.41
C LYS A 136 24.54 72.45 -25.13
N LYS A 137 23.61 73.31 -24.68
CA LYS A 137 22.76 73.05 -23.52
C LYS A 137 21.85 71.83 -23.77
N GLN A 138 21.16 71.80 -24.91
CA GLN A 138 20.31 70.66 -25.32
C GLN A 138 21.11 69.36 -25.43
N ASN A 139 22.33 69.39 -25.96
CA ASN A 139 23.19 68.20 -26.07
C ASN A 139 23.61 67.69 -24.67
N VAL A 140 23.91 68.60 -23.73
CA VAL A 140 24.17 68.22 -22.33
C VAL A 140 22.92 67.62 -21.69
N GLU A 141 21.74 68.23 -21.86
CA GLU A 141 20.47 67.71 -21.35
C GLU A 141 20.14 66.32 -21.91
N LEU A 142 20.24 66.13 -23.22
CA LEU A 142 20.05 64.84 -23.87
C LEU A 142 21.07 63.80 -23.42
N SER A 143 22.34 64.19 -23.25
CA SER A 143 23.39 63.30 -22.75
C SER A 143 23.12 62.83 -21.32
N VAL A 144 22.57 63.70 -20.46
CA VAL A 144 22.13 63.31 -19.11
C VAL A 144 20.94 62.36 -19.21
N HIS A 145 19.94 62.67 -20.02
CA HIS A 145 18.75 61.83 -20.18
C HIS A 145 19.08 60.43 -20.70
N VAL A 146 20.00 60.32 -21.68
CA VAL A 146 20.48 59.02 -22.19
C VAL A 146 21.17 58.21 -21.08
N ARG A 147 21.97 58.86 -20.22
CA ARG A 147 22.59 58.18 -19.08
C ARG A 147 21.56 57.69 -18.07
N GLU A 148 20.56 58.51 -17.75
CA GLU A 148 19.47 58.12 -16.85
C GLU A 148 18.67 56.93 -17.41
N LEU A 149 18.34 56.95 -18.72
CA LEU A 149 17.68 55.84 -19.38
C LEU A 149 18.54 54.57 -19.39
N ASP A 150 19.84 54.68 -19.63
CA ASP A 150 20.78 53.54 -19.57
C ASP A 150 20.85 52.95 -18.16
N THR A 151 20.89 53.78 -17.12
CA THR A 151 20.83 53.30 -15.72
C THR A 151 19.51 52.60 -15.41
N ARG A 152 18.38 53.17 -15.85
CA ARG A 152 17.06 52.57 -15.66
C ARG A 152 16.93 51.24 -16.40
N ASN A 153 17.45 51.13 -17.61
CA ASN A 153 17.43 49.89 -18.37
C ASN A 153 18.25 48.80 -17.67
N LYS A 154 19.44 49.11 -17.18
CA LYS A 154 20.25 48.17 -16.38
C LYS A 154 19.52 47.69 -15.14
N GLU A 155 18.90 48.61 -14.38
CA GLU A 155 18.09 48.22 -13.22
C GLU A 155 16.90 47.32 -13.58
N LEU A 156 16.26 47.56 -14.73
CA LEU A 156 15.15 46.74 -15.21
C LEU A 156 15.63 45.36 -15.67
N GLU A 157 16.76 45.28 -16.37
CA GLU A 157 17.39 44.01 -16.78
C GLU A 157 17.77 43.16 -15.56
N GLU A 158 18.36 43.77 -14.54
CA GLU A 158 18.67 43.10 -13.26
C GLU A 158 17.41 42.60 -12.56
N LYS A 159 16.36 43.44 -12.50
CA LYS A 159 15.07 43.05 -11.90
C LYS A 159 14.43 41.88 -12.66
N VAL A 160 14.39 41.93 -13.98
CA VAL A 160 13.83 40.86 -14.82
C VAL A 160 14.61 39.56 -14.60
N SER A 161 15.94 39.61 -14.66
CA SER A 161 16.81 38.46 -14.40
C SER A 161 16.56 37.86 -13.01
N SER A 162 16.44 38.71 -11.99
CA SER A 162 16.15 38.25 -10.62
C SER A 162 14.77 37.57 -10.52
N GLN A 163 13.75 38.11 -11.19
CA GLN A 163 12.40 37.55 -11.21
C GLN A 163 12.37 36.22 -11.96
N GLU A 164 13.06 36.12 -13.09
CA GLU A 164 13.20 34.86 -13.84
C GLU A 164 13.82 33.77 -12.98
N MET A 165 14.88 34.07 -12.22
CA MET A 165 15.48 33.12 -11.29
C MET A 165 14.49 32.66 -10.21
N VAL A 166 13.71 33.58 -9.64
CA VAL A 166 12.69 33.24 -8.63
C VAL A 166 11.60 32.35 -9.24
N ILE A 167 11.11 32.67 -10.44
CA ILE A 167 10.11 31.87 -11.16
C ILE A 167 10.63 30.47 -11.44
N GLN A 168 11.88 30.33 -11.90
CA GLN A 168 12.47 29.01 -12.16
C GLN A 168 12.61 28.19 -10.87
N LYS A 169 13.02 28.82 -9.76
CA LYS A 169 13.08 28.17 -8.45
C LYS A 169 11.70 27.67 -8.00
N GLN A 170 10.69 28.53 -8.04
CA GLN A 170 9.32 28.18 -7.67
C GLN A 170 8.74 27.08 -8.56
N LYS A 171 9.06 27.09 -9.86
CA LYS A 171 8.68 26.03 -10.79
C LYS A 171 9.31 24.68 -10.41
N GLY A 172 10.58 24.68 -10.01
CA GLY A 172 11.26 23.50 -9.46
C GLY A 172 10.58 22.96 -8.21
N GLU A 173 10.35 23.83 -7.22
CA GLU A 173 9.66 23.47 -5.97
C GLU A 173 8.25 22.92 -6.22
N LEU A 174 7.48 23.55 -7.13
CA LEU A 174 6.16 23.08 -7.51
C LEU A 174 6.18 21.68 -8.14
N LEU A 175 7.19 21.38 -8.98
CA LEU A 175 7.34 20.06 -9.58
C LEU A 175 7.66 19.00 -8.52
N ASP A 176 8.50 19.32 -7.55
CA ASP A 176 8.85 18.37 -6.48
C ASP A 176 7.68 18.12 -5.53
N VAL A 177 6.91 19.17 -5.19
CA VAL A 177 5.66 19.02 -4.44
C VAL A 177 4.66 18.17 -5.24
N LYS A 178 4.50 18.37 -6.55
CA LYS A 178 3.63 17.55 -7.40
C LYS A 178 4.04 16.07 -7.38
N LYS A 179 5.34 15.77 -7.47
CA LYS A 179 5.86 14.40 -7.36
C LYS A 179 5.58 13.80 -5.99
N ALA A 180 5.81 14.56 -4.92
CA ALA A 180 5.52 14.11 -3.55
C ALA A 180 4.02 13.81 -3.37
N ASN A 181 3.15 14.66 -3.89
CA ASN A 181 1.69 14.47 -3.82
C ASN A 181 1.24 13.24 -4.64
N ALA A 182 1.83 13.02 -5.81
CA ALA A 182 1.57 11.81 -6.60
C ALA A 182 2.00 10.53 -5.85
N ARG A 183 3.15 10.54 -5.18
CA ARG A 183 3.60 9.42 -4.32
C ARG A 183 2.65 9.20 -3.15
N LEU A 184 2.22 10.27 -2.50
CA LEU A 184 1.28 10.19 -1.39
C LEU A 184 -0.06 9.60 -1.84
N LYS A 185 -0.56 10.01 -3.01
CA LYS A 185 -1.77 9.43 -3.60
C LYS A 185 -1.65 7.92 -3.81
N ILE A 186 -0.54 7.45 -4.40
CA ILE A 186 -0.28 6.01 -4.58
C ILE A 186 -0.30 5.29 -3.22
N HIS A 187 0.29 5.88 -2.18
CA HIS A 187 0.29 5.30 -0.85
C HIS A 187 -1.12 5.25 -0.23
N CYS A 188 -1.92 6.29 -0.39
CA CYS A 188 -3.31 6.31 0.05
C CYS A 188 -4.13 5.24 -0.67
N ASP A 189 -3.99 5.11 -1.99
CA ASP A 189 -4.69 4.11 -2.79
C ASP A 189 -4.28 2.68 -2.35
N PHE A 190 -2.99 2.47 -2.07
CA PHE A 190 -2.50 1.20 -1.55
C PHE A 190 -3.09 0.86 -0.17
N LEU A 191 -3.04 1.81 0.77
CA LEU A 191 -3.61 1.64 2.12
C LEU A 191 -5.12 1.38 2.07
N GLN A 192 -5.84 2.05 1.16
CA GLN A 192 -7.26 1.79 0.96
C GLN A 192 -7.51 0.35 0.51
N SER A 193 -6.69 -0.16 -0.42
CA SER A 193 -6.80 -1.56 -0.85
C SER A 193 -6.48 -2.56 0.27
N GLU A 194 -5.50 -2.26 1.13
CA GLU A 194 -5.18 -3.10 2.30
C GLU A 194 -6.32 -3.09 3.32
N LEU A 195 -6.93 -1.92 3.55
CA LEU A 195 -8.09 -1.77 4.42
C LEU A 195 -9.28 -2.59 3.89
N ASP A 196 -9.59 -2.49 2.61
CA ASP A 196 -10.69 -3.23 1.98
C ASP A 196 -10.45 -4.75 2.07
N LEU A 197 -9.20 -5.20 1.86
CA LEU A 197 -8.81 -6.60 2.03
C LEU A 197 -8.95 -7.06 3.49
N ALA A 198 -8.54 -6.23 4.44
CA ALA A 198 -8.67 -6.53 5.87
C ALA A 198 -10.14 -6.61 6.29
N LEU A 199 -10.99 -5.70 5.82
CA LEU A 199 -12.43 -5.72 6.06
C LEU A 199 -13.08 -6.98 5.49
N ALA A 200 -12.71 -7.39 4.27
CA ALA A 200 -13.19 -8.63 3.67
C ALA A 200 -12.79 -9.87 4.49
N LYS A 201 -11.54 -9.91 4.99
CA LYS A 201 -11.07 -10.98 5.89
C LYS A 201 -11.83 -10.99 7.22
N CYS A 202 -12.07 -9.83 7.81
CA CYS A 202 -12.88 -9.71 9.03
C CYS A 202 -14.29 -10.26 8.82
N GLY A 203 -14.96 -9.88 7.72
CA GLY A 203 -16.28 -10.42 7.36
C GLY A 203 -16.26 -11.94 7.20
N ALA A 204 -15.24 -12.49 6.53
CA ALA A 204 -15.10 -13.94 6.40
C ALA A 204 -14.92 -14.65 7.76
N PHE A 205 -14.11 -14.08 8.67
CA PHE A 205 -13.95 -14.63 10.02
C PHE A 205 -15.21 -14.51 10.86
N GLU A 206 -16.00 -13.45 10.69
CA GLU A 206 -17.29 -13.31 11.36
C GLU A 206 -18.28 -14.40 10.94
N GLU A 207 -18.34 -14.75 9.65
CA GLU A 207 -19.17 -15.86 9.17
C GLU A 207 -18.67 -17.20 9.72
N VAL A 208 -17.37 -17.48 9.68
CA VAL A 208 -16.80 -18.70 10.30
C VAL A 208 -17.11 -18.78 11.79
N LEU A 209 -17.08 -17.65 12.51
CA LEU A 209 -17.45 -17.61 13.93
C LEU A 209 -18.94 -17.85 14.16
N LYS A 210 -19.82 -17.45 13.25
CA LYS A 210 -21.25 -17.79 13.32
C LYS A 210 -21.46 -19.28 13.11
N ASP A 211 -20.82 -19.86 12.10
CA ASP A 211 -20.90 -21.29 11.80
C ASP A 211 -20.39 -22.14 12.97
N LEU A 212 -19.23 -21.79 13.53
CA LEU A 212 -18.68 -22.47 14.71
C LEU A 212 -19.59 -22.37 15.95
N LYS A 213 -20.33 -21.26 16.11
CA LYS A 213 -21.29 -21.12 17.20
C LYS A 213 -22.51 -22.01 17.00
N LEU A 214 -22.97 -22.17 15.75
CA LEU A 214 -24.06 -23.08 15.41
C LEU A 214 -23.63 -24.54 15.63
N GLU A 215 -22.48 -24.95 15.09
CA GLU A 215 -21.92 -26.30 15.28
C GLU A 215 -21.70 -26.61 16.77
N LYS A 216 -21.19 -25.65 17.54
CA LYS A 216 -21.06 -25.80 19.00
C LYS A 216 -22.42 -26.01 19.68
N ALA A 217 -23.46 -25.29 19.26
CA ALA A 217 -24.80 -25.45 19.82
C ALA A 217 -25.39 -26.82 19.48
N GLU A 218 -25.21 -27.29 18.24
CA GLU A 218 -25.61 -28.62 17.80
C GLU A 218 -24.90 -29.71 18.61
N MET A 219 -23.57 -29.64 18.76
CA MET A 219 -22.82 -30.60 19.56
C MET A 219 -23.21 -30.58 21.04
N MET A 220 -23.51 -29.41 21.62
CA MET A 220 -24.01 -29.33 23.01
C MET A 220 -25.37 -30.02 23.14
N GLN A 221 -26.25 -29.90 22.14
CA GLN A 221 -27.53 -30.58 22.12
C GLN A 221 -27.34 -32.10 21.99
N GLU A 222 -26.46 -32.56 21.10
CA GLU A 222 -26.15 -33.99 20.95
C GLU A 222 -25.57 -34.60 22.23
N VAL A 223 -24.67 -33.88 22.92
CA VAL A 223 -24.13 -34.31 24.21
C VAL A 223 -25.24 -34.44 25.26
N TYR A 224 -26.15 -33.47 25.31
CA TYR A 224 -27.30 -33.52 26.20
C TYR A 224 -28.20 -34.72 25.89
N ASP A 225 -28.55 -34.94 24.62
CA ASP A 225 -29.40 -36.05 24.19
C ASP A 225 -28.75 -37.41 24.48
N ASN A 226 -27.43 -37.52 24.27
CA ASN A 226 -26.65 -38.71 24.63
C ASN A 226 -26.62 -38.97 26.13
N HIS A 227 -26.52 -37.93 26.96
CA HIS A 227 -26.62 -38.07 28.41
C HIS A 227 -27.99 -38.59 28.84
N VAL A 228 -29.07 -38.03 28.28
CA VAL A 228 -30.43 -38.50 28.54
C VAL A 228 -30.61 -39.97 28.11
N ALA A 229 -30.10 -40.34 26.94
CA ALA A 229 -30.15 -41.71 26.44
C ALA A 229 -29.36 -42.69 27.33
N MET A 230 -28.17 -42.30 27.77
CA MET A 230 -27.33 -43.07 28.68
C MET A 230 -28.04 -43.28 30.03
N ASP A 231 -28.64 -42.23 30.60
CA ASP A 231 -29.39 -42.34 31.86
C ASP A 231 -30.63 -43.23 31.72
N LYS A 232 -31.33 -43.13 30.59
CA LYS A 232 -32.45 -44.04 30.29
C LYS A 232 -31.98 -45.50 30.24
N GLN A 233 -30.89 -45.79 29.53
CA GLN A 233 -30.33 -47.15 29.45
C GLN A 233 -29.85 -47.65 30.82
N ARG A 234 -29.26 -46.77 31.64
CA ARG A 234 -28.86 -47.09 33.02
C ARG A 234 -30.07 -47.52 33.86
N LEU A 235 -31.14 -46.74 33.85
CA LEU A 235 -32.38 -47.07 34.56
C LEU A 235 -33.02 -48.36 34.06
N GLU A 236 -33.08 -48.57 32.75
CA GLU A 236 -33.59 -49.81 32.16
C GLU A 236 -32.76 -51.03 32.61
N ARG A 237 -31.44 -50.89 32.66
CA ARG A 237 -30.53 -51.93 33.15
C ARG A 237 -30.78 -52.26 34.63
N GLU A 238 -30.95 -51.25 35.47
CA GLU A 238 -31.27 -51.42 36.90
C GLU A 238 -32.61 -52.14 37.09
N VAL A 239 -33.63 -51.78 36.32
CA VAL A 239 -34.94 -52.45 36.35
C VAL A 239 -34.83 -53.92 35.93
N ILE A 240 -34.10 -54.22 34.85
CA ILE A 240 -33.87 -55.60 34.40
C ILE A 240 -33.08 -56.38 35.44
N GLN A 241 -32.07 -55.77 36.06
CA GLN A 241 -31.27 -56.40 37.12
C GLN A 241 -32.15 -56.75 38.34
N MET A 242 -33.00 -55.82 38.79
CA MET A 242 -33.96 -56.09 39.88
C MET A 242 -34.92 -57.23 39.54
N LYS A 243 -35.44 -57.27 38.30
CA LYS A 243 -36.29 -58.38 37.83
C LYS A 243 -35.56 -59.71 37.84
N LEU A 244 -34.31 -59.73 37.38
CA LEU A 244 -33.48 -60.93 37.36
C LEU A 244 -33.23 -61.46 38.77
N ASP A 245 -32.89 -60.58 39.70
CA ASP A 245 -32.61 -60.98 41.08
C ASP A 245 -33.88 -61.44 41.82
N ASN A 246 -35.03 -60.80 41.56
CA ASN A 246 -36.32 -61.29 42.05
C ASN A 246 -36.65 -62.70 41.49
N LEU A 247 -36.47 -62.92 40.19
CA LEU A 247 -36.70 -64.23 39.58
C LEU A 247 -35.75 -65.30 40.14
N LYS A 248 -34.48 -64.97 40.41
CA LYS A 248 -33.55 -65.88 41.08
C LYS A 248 -34.02 -66.24 42.48
N GLN A 249 -34.49 -65.26 43.26
CA GLN A 249 -35.01 -65.52 44.60
C GLN A 249 -36.26 -66.40 44.57
N VAL A 250 -37.20 -66.13 43.67
CA VAL A 250 -38.40 -66.96 43.47
C VAL A 250 -38.01 -68.38 43.07
N ALA A 251 -37.11 -68.56 42.10
CA ALA A 251 -36.67 -69.88 41.67
C ALA A 251 -35.94 -70.65 42.78
N LEU A 252 -35.17 -69.98 43.64
CA LEU A 252 -34.55 -70.61 44.80
C LEU A 252 -35.58 -71.03 45.85
N ALA A 253 -36.60 -70.19 46.12
CA ALA A 253 -37.68 -70.51 47.03
C ALA A 253 -38.55 -71.68 46.50
N GLU A 254 -38.88 -71.69 45.21
CA GLU A 254 -39.58 -72.78 44.53
C GLU A 254 -38.77 -74.09 44.60
N LYS A 255 -37.46 -74.02 44.36
CA LYS A 255 -36.59 -75.19 44.50
C LYS A 255 -36.59 -75.73 45.92
N LEU A 256 -36.48 -74.86 46.93
CA LEU A 256 -36.46 -75.26 48.34
C LEU A 256 -37.79 -75.87 48.77
N THR A 257 -38.91 -75.24 48.42
CA THR A 257 -40.27 -75.77 48.69
C THR A 257 -40.52 -77.10 47.97
N ALA A 258 -40.03 -77.26 46.73
CA ALA A 258 -40.12 -78.54 46.02
C ALA A 258 -39.31 -79.64 46.72
N VAL A 259 -38.08 -79.34 47.16
CA VAL A 259 -37.23 -80.28 47.92
C VAL A 259 -37.90 -80.68 49.24
N GLU A 260 -38.45 -79.71 49.97
CA GLU A 260 -39.19 -79.96 51.21
C GLU A 260 -40.44 -80.81 50.96
N SER A 261 -41.22 -80.51 49.91
CA SER A 261 -42.39 -81.30 49.53
C SER A 261 -42.03 -82.76 49.22
N VAL A 262 -40.96 -82.99 48.45
CA VAL A 262 -40.46 -84.34 48.16
C VAL A 262 -39.99 -85.03 49.44
N LYS A 263 -39.26 -84.33 50.31
CA LYS A 263 -38.80 -84.86 51.59
C LYS A 263 -39.99 -85.30 52.47
N THR A 264 -41.01 -84.46 52.60
CA THR A 264 -42.23 -84.78 53.37
C THR A 264 -42.95 -85.99 52.78
N LYS A 265 -43.11 -86.07 51.44
CA LYS A 265 -43.71 -87.24 50.76
C LYS A 265 -42.92 -88.52 51.02
N CYS A 266 -41.59 -88.47 50.96
CA CYS A 266 -40.73 -89.61 51.26
C CYS A 266 -40.84 -90.03 52.74
N GLN A 267 -40.86 -89.07 53.67
CA GLN A 267 -41.05 -89.35 55.11
C GLN A 267 -42.40 -90.01 55.38
N GLN A 268 -43.47 -89.53 54.74
CA GLN A 268 -44.80 -90.13 54.81
C GLN A 268 -44.75 -91.58 54.31
N LYS A 269 -44.12 -91.83 53.16
CA LYS A 269 -44.03 -93.18 52.60
C LYS A 269 -43.19 -94.12 53.46
N ILE A 270 -42.11 -93.63 54.07
CA ILE A 270 -41.31 -94.39 55.04
C ILE A 270 -42.18 -94.76 56.25
N PHE A 271 -42.96 -93.83 56.77
CA PHE A 271 -43.88 -94.07 57.89
C PHE A 271 -44.93 -95.13 57.53
N ASP A 272 -45.57 -95.01 56.37
CA ASP A 272 -46.56 -95.97 55.89
C ASP A 272 -45.96 -97.38 55.75
N LEU A 273 -44.77 -97.50 55.15
CA LEU A 273 -44.06 -98.76 55.00
C LEU A 273 -43.65 -99.35 56.36
N GLN A 274 -43.22 -98.52 57.32
CA GLN A 274 -42.93 -98.96 58.68
C GLN A 274 -44.19 -99.50 59.38
N GLN A 275 -45.34 -98.85 59.17
CA GLN A 275 -46.62 -99.33 59.70
C GLN A 275 -47.03 -100.66 59.07
N GLU A 276 -46.83 -100.82 57.77
CA GLU A 276 -47.08 -102.07 57.04
C GLU A 276 -46.16 -103.21 57.51
N VAL A 277 -44.86 -102.94 57.69
CA VAL A 277 -43.90 -103.91 58.26
C VAL A 277 -44.31 -104.32 59.67
N LYS A 278 -44.75 -103.38 60.51
CA LYS A 278 -45.28 -103.69 61.85
C LYS A 278 -46.50 -104.60 61.79
N LYS A 279 -47.47 -104.29 60.93
CA LYS A 279 -48.66 -105.14 60.72
C LYS A 279 -48.27 -106.54 60.25
N LEU A 280 -47.43 -106.65 59.22
CA LEU A 280 -46.96 -107.94 58.70
C LEU A 280 -46.15 -108.74 59.74
N THR A 281 -45.37 -108.09 60.59
CA THR A 281 -44.66 -108.77 61.68
C THR A 281 -45.60 -109.24 62.80
N GLU A 282 -46.64 -108.48 63.12
CA GLU A 282 -47.72 -108.92 64.02
C GLU A 282 -48.47 -110.13 63.44
N GLU A 283 -48.82 -110.09 62.15
CA GLU A 283 -49.47 -111.19 61.43
C GLU A 283 -48.59 -112.45 61.40
N LEU A 284 -47.30 -112.32 61.04
CA LEU A 284 -46.34 -113.43 61.05
C LEU A 284 -46.17 -114.03 62.46
N ASN A 285 -46.12 -113.20 63.51
CA ASN A 285 -46.01 -113.68 64.88
C ASN A 285 -47.27 -114.43 65.32
N LYS A 286 -48.45 -113.94 64.91
CA LYS A 286 -49.72 -114.62 65.13
C LYS A 286 -49.74 -115.98 64.42
N GLU A 287 -49.35 -116.03 63.15
CA GLU A 287 -49.26 -117.28 62.39
C GLU A 287 -48.26 -118.26 63.01
N ARG A 288 -47.09 -117.78 63.46
CA ARG A 288 -46.11 -118.60 64.20
C ARG A 288 -46.68 -119.15 65.50
N TYR A 289 -47.44 -118.36 66.24
CA TYR A 289 -48.11 -118.79 67.47
C TYR A 289 -49.17 -119.86 67.17
N ASP A 290 -50.00 -119.63 66.15
CA ASP A 290 -51.02 -120.57 65.69
C ASP A 290 -50.37 -121.89 65.23
N HIS A 291 -49.30 -121.83 64.43
CA HIS A 291 -48.53 -123.02 64.04
C HIS A 291 -47.91 -123.76 65.21
N LYS A 292 -47.35 -123.05 66.21
CA LYS A 292 -46.84 -123.71 67.44
C LYS A 292 -47.96 -124.43 68.17
N ASN A 293 -49.15 -123.83 68.26
CA ASN A 293 -50.33 -124.46 68.84
C ASN A 293 -50.78 -125.68 68.03
N THR A 294 -50.85 -125.57 66.70
CA THR A 294 -51.16 -126.71 65.82
C THR A 294 -50.11 -127.82 65.94
N GLN A 295 -48.82 -127.49 65.98
CA GLN A 295 -47.73 -128.44 66.17
C GLN A 295 -47.82 -129.13 67.53
N ARG A 296 -48.19 -128.40 68.59
CA ARG A 296 -48.47 -128.97 69.91
C ARG A 296 -49.67 -129.92 69.84
N GLY A 297 -50.77 -129.50 69.23
CA GLY A 297 -51.93 -130.36 68.97
C GLY A 297 -51.56 -131.64 68.21
N LEU A 298 -50.75 -131.53 67.15
CA LEU A 298 -50.22 -132.65 66.39
C LEU A 298 -49.27 -133.54 67.21
N LYS A 299 -48.45 -132.97 68.11
CA LYS A 299 -47.61 -133.74 69.02
C LYS A 299 -48.45 -134.50 70.05
N HIS A 300 -49.49 -133.87 70.60
CA HIS A 300 -50.45 -134.54 71.49
C HIS A 300 -51.17 -135.68 70.75
N LEU A 301 -51.59 -135.46 69.49
CA LEU A 301 -52.14 -136.52 68.64
C LEU A 301 -51.10 -137.61 68.37
N ARG A 302 -49.86 -137.27 67.98
CA ARG A 302 -48.78 -138.25 67.78
C ARG A 302 -48.47 -139.04 69.06
N GLN A 303 -48.45 -138.39 70.22
CA GLN A 303 -48.29 -139.06 71.51
C GLN A 303 -49.48 -139.95 71.83
N HIS A 304 -50.71 -139.49 71.61
CA HIS A 304 -51.91 -140.31 71.75
C HIS A 304 -51.86 -141.55 70.85
N PHE A 305 -51.51 -141.39 69.57
CA PHE A 305 -51.31 -142.49 68.63
C PHE A 305 -50.09 -143.38 68.94
N ALA A 306 -49.03 -142.85 69.56
CA ALA A 306 -47.88 -143.63 70.00
C ALA A 306 -48.09 -144.34 71.35
N SER A 307 -48.97 -143.82 72.20
CA SER A 307 -49.40 -144.45 73.46
C SER A 307 -50.53 -145.44 73.28
N LEU A 308 -51.19 -145.42 72.12
CA LEU A 308 -52.05 -146.52 71.70
C LEU A 308 -51.16 -147.73 71.44
N SER A 309 -51.27 -148.74 72.30
CA SER A 309 -50.67 -150.04 72.05
C SER A 309 -51.25 -150.59 70.74
N VAL A 310 -50.42 -151.28 69.96
CA VAL A 310 -50.78 -151.96 68.70
C VAL A 310 -51.94 -152.97 68.87
N GLN A 311 -52.45 -153.16 70.09
CA GLN A 311 -53.56 -154.02 70.44
C GLN A 311 -54.95 -153.38 70.26
N ASP A 312 -55.06 -152.04 70.17
CA ASP A 312 -56.38 -151.37 70.09
C ASP A 312 -56.71 -150.74 68.71
N ILE A 313 -55.91 -150.99 67.67
CA ILE A 313 -56.14 -150.47 66.30
C ILE A 313 -56.32 -151.58 65.24
N LEU A 314 -56.36 -152.86 65.64
CA LEU A 314 -56.60 -153.97 64.71
C LEU A 314 -57.89 -154.74 65.03
N PRO A 315 -59.02 -154.45 64.35
CA PRO A 315 -60.17 -155.35 64.35
C PRO A 315 -59.80 -156.71 63.72
N PRO A 316 -60.45 -157.83 64.13
CA PRO A 316 -59.94 -159.20 63.95
C PRO A 316 -60.03 -159.77 62.52
N ASN A 317 -59.88 -158.94 61.48
CA ASN A 317 -59.91 -159.35 60.07
C ASN A 317 -58.99 -158.49 59.14
N ALA A 318 -57.92 -157.89 59.64
CA ALA A 318 -57.01 -157.10 58.79
C ALA A 318 -55.89 -157.97 58.19
N VAL A 319 -55.97 -158.13 56.87
CA VAL A 319 -55.09 -158.92 56.00
C VAL A 319 -53.63 -158.46 56.08
N THR A 320 -52.76 -159.43 56.34
CA THR A 320 -51.30 -159.39 56.15
C THR A 320 -50.95 -159.48 54.66
N LYS A 321 -50.95 -158.35 53.94
CA LYS A 321 -50.20 -158.25 52.67
C LYS A 321 -49.62 -156.86 52.46
N ASP A 322 -48.31 -156.84 52.27
CA ASP A 322 -47.52 -155.78 51.65
C ASP A 322 -48.21 -155.18 50.43
N GLN A 323 -48.32 -153.85 50.42
CA GLN A 323 -48.18 -153.06 49.20
C GLN A 323 -47.36 -151.81 49.51
N ILE A 324 -46.07 -151.93 49.25
CA ILE A 324 -45.15 -150.82 49.04
C ILE A 324 -45.67 -150.03 47.83
N GLY A 325 -46.19 -148.83 48.08
CA GLY A 325 -46.57 -147.85 47.06
C GLY A 325 -45.46 -146.82 46.89
N HIS A 326 -44.60 -147.05 45.92
CA HIS A 326 -43.69 -146.06 45.35
C HIS A 326 -44.48 -144.91 44.70
N LEU A 327 -44.28 -143.66 45.15
CA LEU A 327 -44.50 -142.42 44.40
C LEU A 327 -43.53 -141.40 45.05
N ALA A 328 -42.35 -141.04 44.52
CA ALA A 328 -41.95 -140.51 43.22
C ALA A 328 -42.62 -139.17 42.88
N TYR A 329 -41.81 -138.11 43.04
CA TYR A 329 -41.94 -136.67 42.76
C TYR A 329 -42.72 -135.79 43.75
#